data_AF-A0A9D2FLG7-F1
#
_entry.id   AF-A0A9D2FLG7-F1
#
_cell.length_a   1.000
_cell.length_b   1.000
_cell.length_c   1.000
_cell.angle_alpha   90.00
_cell.angle_beta   90.00
_cell.angle_gamma   90.00
#
_symmetry.space_group_name_H-M   'P 1'
#
loop_
_entity.id
_entity.type
_entity.pdbx_description
1 polymer ?
#
loop_
_entity_poly.entity_id
_entity_poly.type
_entity_poly.pdbx_seq_one_letter_code
_entity_poly.pdbx_strand_id
1 'polypeptide(L)'
;MSAHGAPWTGRHVREKKETAMTEDERIAQLFSFLLERGFTFERDYNKGTDKTCTQIYRFRLNAANYLEYRVLSEYERTLMVCVRGEKKFPAVGKKYVSFIRRWKLSRLFQKKDLWELAADVCRHDLEVTGKVFGLEI
;
A
#
# COMPACT_ATOMS: atom_id res chain seq x y z
N MET A 1 -38.21 19.46 -55.60
CA MET A 1 -36.83 18.97 -55.46
C MET A 1 -36.32 19.42 -54.11
N SER A 2 -35.91 18.45 -53.28
CA SER A 2 -35.01 18.56 -52.11
C SER A 2 -35.45 19.43 -50.92
N ALA A 3 -35.11 19.14 -49.67
CA ALA A 3 -34.83 17.94 -48.88
C ALA A 3 -34.57 18.47 -47.45
N HIS A 4 -34.92 17.67 -46.46
CA HIS A 4 -34.75 17.93 -45.03
C HIS A 4 -33.30 18.20 -44.60
N GLY A 5 -33.13 18.98 -43.51
CA GLY A 5 -31.85 19.10 -42.79
C GLY A 5 -32.08 19.45 -41.32
N ALA A 6 -32.04 18.41 -40.47
CA ALA A 6 -32.30 18.41 -39.03
C ALA A 6 -31.26 19.19 -38.19
N PRO A 7 -31.58 19.56 -36.94
CA PRO A 7 -30.67 20.28 -36.04
C PRO A 7 -29.53 19.38 -35.55
N TRP A 8 -28.32 19.97 -35.51
CA TRP A 8 -27.11 19.37 -34.98
C TRP A 8 -27.24 19.10 -33.47
N THR A 9 -27.57 17.87 -33.07
CA THR A 9 -27.32 17.42 -31.70
C THR A 9 -25.85 17.03 -31.58
N GLY A 10 -25.03 17.97 -31.09
CA GLY A 10 -23.68 17.69 -30.63
C GLY A 10 -23.74 16.73 -29.44
N ARG A 11 -23.77 15.43 -29.71
CA ARG A 11 -23.61 14.38 -28.71
C ARG A 11 -22.14 14.42 -28.26
N HIS A 12 -21.86 15.13 -27.18
CA HIS A 12 -20.60 14.98 -26.44
C HIS A 12 -20.51 13.53 -25.97
N VAL A 13 -19.82 12.71 -26.76
CA VAL A 13 -19.26 11.45 -26.27
C VAL A 13 -18.18 11.85 -25.28
N ARG A 14 -18.53 11.91 -23.99
CA ARG A 14 -17.53 11.86 -22.92
C ARG A 14 -16.87 10.49 -23.04
N GLU A 15 -15.75 10.42 -23.74
CA GLU A 15 -14.80 9.34 -23.56
C GLU A 15 -14.57 9.18 -22.06
N LYS A 16 -14.96 8.04 -21.51
CA LYS A 16 -14.50 7.64 -20.18
C LYS A 16 -12.99 7.52 -20.30
N LYS A 17 -12.26 8.55 -19.88
CA LYS A 17 -10.86 8.39 -19.50
C LYS A 17 -10.85 7.31 -18.42
N GLU A 18 -10.41 6.10 -18.76
CA GLU A 18 -9.89 5.17 -17.76
C GLU A 18 -8.74 5.90 -17.07
N THR A 19 -9.04 6.51 -15.93
CA THR A 19 -8.02 7.06 -15.06
C THR A 19 -7.23 5.88 -14.53
N ALA A 20 -5.98 5.75 -14.99
CA ALA A 20 -5.04 4.81 -14.42
C ALA A 20 -5.02 4.99 -12.89
N MET A 21 -5.24 3.90 -12.16
CA MET A 21 -5.21 3.89 -10.70
C MET A 21 -3.87 4.45 -10.22
N THR A 22 -3.93 5.41 -9.30
CA THR A 22 -2.73 6.01 -8.69
C THR A 22 -1.99 4.97 -7.85
N GLU A 23 -0.69 5.18 -7.62
CA GLU A 23 0.10 4.27 -6.77
C GLU A 23 -0.47 4.19 -5.35
N ASP A 24 -0.98 5.31 -4.83
CA ASP A 24 -1.62 5.39 -3.52
C ASP A 24 -2.88 4.52 -3.43
N GLU A 25 -3.76 4.60 -4.43
CA GLU A 25 -4.96 3.77 -4.52
C GLU A 25 -4.59 2.29 -4.63
N ARG A 26 -3.57 1.96 -5.41
CA ARG A 26 -3.08 0.58 -5.54
C ARG A 26 -2.54 0.06 -4.20
N ILE A 27 -1.75 0.86 -3.49
CA ILE A 27 -1.22 0.50 -2.16
C ILE A 27 -2.38 0.33 -1.18
N ALA A 28 -3.32 1.28 -1.13
CA ALA A 28 -4.51 1.16 -0.29
C ALA A 28 -5.30 -0.13 -0.59
N GLN A 29 -5.44 -0.51 -1.86
CA GLN A 29 -6.09 -1.76 -2.26
C GLN A 29 -5.32 -3.01 -1.83
N LEU A 30 -4.00 -3.03 -1.99
CA LEU A 30 -3.16 -4.14 -1.50
C LEU A 30 -3.32 -4.35 0.02
N PHE A 31 -3.52 -3.26 0.77
CA PHE A 31 -3.71 -3.28 2.21
C PHE A 31 -5.18 -3.15 2.64
N SER A 32 -6.17 -3.43 1.76
CA SER A 32 -7.59 -3.25 2.08
C SER A 32 -8.02 -3.98 3.34
N PHE A 33 -7.44 -5.16 3.59
CA PHE A 33 -7.71 -5.96 4.79
C PHE A 33 -7.37 -5.22 6.10
N LEU A 34 -6.44 -4.26 6.10
CA LEU A 34 -6.20 -3.38 7.25
C LEU A 34 -7.31 -2.32 7.35
N LEU A 35 -7.71 -1.74 6.22
CA LEU A 35 -8.77 -0.72 6.18
C LEU A 35 -10.10 -1.28 6.66
N GLU A 36 -10.43 -2.50 6.24
CA GLU A 36 -11.58 -3.28 6.69
C GLU A 36 -11.56 -3.55 8.21
N ARG A 37 -10.39 -3.47 8.85
CA ARG A 37 -10.17 -3.66 10.29
C ARG A 37 -9.96 -2.33 11.03
N GLY A 38 -10.45 -1.24 10.44
CA GLY A 38 -10.48 0.07 11.10
C GLY A 38 -9.21 0.89 10.99
N PHE A 39 -8.24 0.48 10.16
CA PHE A 39 -7.09 1.35 9.87
C PHE A 39 -7.49 2.45 8.89
N THR A 40 -6.93 3.64 9.07
CA THR A 40 -6.90 4.68 8.06
C THR A 40 -5.57 4.66 7.31
N PHE A 41 -5.61 5.05 6.04
CA PHE A 41 -4.41 5.18 5.20
C PHE A 41 -4.07 6.65 5.00
N GLU A 42 -2.82 6.99 5.27
CA GLU A 42 -2.26 8.33 5.09
C GLU A 42 -0.95 8.22 4.32
N ARG A 43 -0.74 9.08 3.31
CA ARG A 43 0.58 9.28 2.70
C ARG A 43 1.11 10.66 3.09
N ASP A 44 2.36 10.69 3.51
CA ASP A 44 3.10 11.92 3.82
C ASP A 44 4.41 11.96 3.00
N TYR A 45 4.90 13.17 2.74
CA TYR A 45 6.18 13.41 2.08
C TYR A 45 7.15 14.00 3.10
N ASN A 46 8.21 13.28 3.44
CA ASN A 46 9.18 13.77 4.40
C ASN A 46 10.07 14.85 3.75
N LYS A 47 9.80 16.14 4.03
CA LYS A 47 10.65 17.27 3.59
C LYS A 47 11.82 17.59 4.52
N GLY A 48 11.89 17.01 5.72
CA GLY A 48 12.80 17.52 6.74
C GLY A 48 13.16 16.49 7.80
N THR A 49 14.46 16.43 8.09
CA THR A 49 15.20 15.65 9.10
C THR A 49 15.85 14.33 8.65
N ASP A 50 15.28 13.59 7.70
CA ASP A 50 15.87 12.35 7.19
C ASP A 50 16.06 12.43 5.67
N LYS A 51 17.25 12.87 5.22
CA LYS A 51 17.54 13.16 3.79
C LYS A 51 17.39 11.95 2.87
N THR A 52 17.24 10.75 3.43
CA THR A 52 17.13 9.49 2.68
C THR A 52 15.70 9.00 2.50
N CYS A 53 14.69 9.57 3.18
CA CYS A 53 13.29 9.11 3.08
C CYS A 53 12.48 10.00 2.13
N THR A 54 11.94 9.44 1.06
CA THR A 54 11.17 10.19 0.05
C THR A 54 9.68 10.21 0.36
N GLN A 55 9.11 9.12 0.87
CA GLN A 55 7.68 9.00 1.14
C GLN A 55 7.42 8.15 2.38
N ILE A 56 6.36 8.47 3.11
CA ILE A 56 5.89 7.70 4.26
C ILE A 56 4.46 7.28 3.99
N TYR A 57 4.23 5.98 3.97
CA TYR A 57 2.91 5.37 3.89
C TYR A 57 2.53 4.84 5.25
N ARG A 58 1.48 5.41 5.85
CA ARG A 58 1.05 5.10 7.22
C ARG A 58 -0.32 4.43 7.20
N PHE A 59 -0.42 3.31 7.90
CA PHE A 59 -1.69 2.67 8.26
C PHE A 59 -1.91 2.89 9.76
N ARG A 60 -2.90 3.69 10.12
CA ARG A 60 -3.14 4.11 11.51
C ARG A 60 -4.44 3.49 12.04
N LEU A 61 -4.33 2.75 13.14
CA LEU A 61 -5.49 2.33 13.92
C LEU A 61 -5.88 3.43 14.93
N ASN A 62 -4.88 3.99 15.61
CA ASN A 62 -5.02 5.18 16.46
C ASN A 62 -3.65 5.85 16.68
N ALA A 63 -3.61 6.92 17.47
CA ALA A 63 -2.38 7.69 17.70
C ALA A 63 -1.22 6.85 18.29
N ALA A 64 -1.53 5.81 19.06
CA ALA A 64 -0.55 4.94 19.70
C ALA A 64 -0.27 3.64 18.91
N ASN A 65 -1.04 3.35 17.87
CA ASN A 65 -1.03 2.07 17.16
C ASN A 65 -1.09 2.29 15.63
N TYR A 66 0.04 2.13 14.95
CA TYR A 66 0.15 2.36 13.51
C TYR A 66 1.36 1.65 12.89
N LEU A 67 1.30 1.43 11.57
CA LEU A 67 2.42 0.98 10.75
C LEU A 67 2.89 2.11 9.85
N GLU A 68 4.19 2.26 9.66
CA GLU A 68 4.80 3.15 8.68
C GLU A 68 5.74 2.38 7.77
N TYR A 69 5.48 2.47 6.47
CA TYR A 69 6.44 2.13 5.44
C TYR A 69 7.13 3.40 4.99
N ARG A 70 8.42 3.50 5.33
CA ARG A 70 9.29 4.61 4.95
C ARG A 70 10.03 4.22 3.69
N VAL A 71 9.75 4.90 2.58
CA VAL A 71 10.39 4.67 1.28
C VAL A 71 11.70 5.43 1.25
N LEU A 72 12.80 4.69 1.07
CA LEU A 72 14.15 5.26 0.94
C LEU A 72 14.56 5.38 -0.53
N SER A 73 14.15 4.40 -1.35
CA SER A 73 14.31 4.39 -2.80
C SER A 73 13.22 3.54 -3.44
N GLU A 74 13.22 3.41 -4.77
CA GLU A 74 12.31 2.48 -5.49
C GLU A 74 12.43 1.04 -4.94
N TYR A 75 13.64 0.63 -4.56
CA TYR A 75 13.97 -0.74 -4.16
C TYR A 75 14.11 -0.93 -2.66
N GLU A 76 14.09 0.15 -1.88
CA GLU A 76 14.37 0.10 -0.45
C GLU A 76 13.30 0.84 0.35
N ARG A 77 12.79 0.14 1.36
CA ARG A 77 11.77 0.65 2.26
C ARG A 77 11.87 -0.04 3.62
N THR A 78 11.66 0.73 4.67
CA THR A 78 11.76 0.28 6.05
C THR A 78 10.39 0.28 6.69
N LEU A 79 10.03 -0.87 7.29
CA LEU A 79 8.84 -0.96 8.13
C LEU A 79 9.17 -0.53 9.56
N MET A 80 8.41 0.43 10.06
CA MET A 80 8.34 0.77 11.48
C MET A 80 6.91 0.50 11.96
N VAL A 81 6.77 -0.01 13.17
CA VAL A 81 5.48 -0.29 13.81
C VAL A 81 5.47 0.41 15.16
N CYS A 82 4.43 1.17 15.44
CA CYS A 82 4.21 1.80 16.73
C CYS A 82 3.13 0.99 17.46
N VAL A 83 3.47 0.38 18.60
CA VAL A 83 2.53 -0.41 19.43
C VAL A 83 2.45 0.25 20.80
N ARG A 84 1.26 0.71 21.19
CA ARG A 84 1.03 1.42 22.47
C ARG A 84 2.01 2.59 22.68
N GLY A 85 2.36 3.31 21.60
CA GLY A 85 3.29 4.43 21.63
C GLY A 85 4.77 4.06 21.48
N GLU A 86 5.12 2.77 21.55
CA GLU A 86 6.49 2.31 21.37
C GLU A 86 6.80 2.00 19.91
N LYS A 87 7.80 2.68 19.34
CA LYS A 87 8.28 2.43 17.97
C LYS A 87 9.22 1.23 17.94
N LYS A 88 8.95 0.30 17.02
CA LYS A 88 9.70 -0.94 16.80
C LYS A 88 9.99 -1.09 15.31
N PHE A 89 11.17 -1.61 15.00
CA PHE A 89 11.58 -1.95 13.63
C PHE A 89 11.62 -3.47 13.51
N PRO A 90 10.52 -4.12 13.11
CA PRO A 90 10.49 -5.58 13.01
C PRO A 90 11.53 -6.04 11.98
N ALA A 91 12.38 -7.00 12.37
CA ALA A 91 13.33 -7.64 11.46
C ALA A 91 12.60 -8.62 10.52
N VAL A 92 11.70 -8.11 9.68
CA VAL A 92 10.80 -8.89 8.80
C VAL A 92 11.56 -9.94 7.99
N GLY A 93 12.70 -9.55 7.40
CA GLY A 93 13.55 -10.44 6.60
C GLY A 93 14.09 -11.64 7.39
N LYS A 94 14.34 -11.48 8.71
CA LYS A 94 14.79 -12.55 9.60
C LYS A 94 13.62 -13.36 10.14
N LYS A 95 12.57 -12.68 10.63
CA LYS A 95 11.41 -13.30 11.27
C LYS A 95 10.60 -14.19 10.30
N TYR A 96 10.43 -13.77 9.05
CA TYR A 96 9.62 -14.49 8.05
C TYR A 96 10.46 -14.99 6.87
N VAL A 97 11.72 -15.34 7.10
CA VAL A 97 12.66 -15.76 6.04
C VAL A 97 12.09 -16.87 5.14
N SER A 98 11.45 -17.87 5.73
CA SER A 98 10.87 -19.02 5.00
C SER A 98 9.68 -18.60 4.14
N PHE A 99 8.82 -17.71 4.66
CA PHE A 99 7.70 -17.15 3.89
C PHE A 99 8.21 -16.32 2.72
N ILE A 100 9.13 -15.38 2.98
CA ILE A 100 9.69 -14.49 1.95
C ILE A 100 10.40 -15.29 0.86
N ARG A 101 11.14 -16.34 1.21
CA ARG A 101 11.78 -17.23 0.23
C ARG A 101 10.74 -17.92 -0.66
N ARG A 102 9.71 -18.53 -0.08
CA ARG A 102 8.62 -19.17 -0.85
C ARG A 102 7.89 -18.17 -1.75
N TRP A 103 7.59 -16.98 -1.22
CA TRP A 103 6.97 -15.89 -1.97
C TRP A 103 7.81 -15.44 -3.17
N LYS A 104 9.13 -15.34 -3.01
CA LYS A 104 10.06 -15.00 -4.09
C LYS A 104 10.15 -16.11 -5.14
N LEU A 105 10.14 -17.37 -4.70
CA LEU A 105 10.19 -18.54 -5.59
C LEU A 105 8.93 -18.67 -6.44
N SER A 106 7.73 -18.43 -5.87
CA SER A 106 6.48 -18.47 -6.63
C SER A 106 6.36 -17.38 -7.70
N ARG A 107 7.24 -16.37 -7.65
CA ARG A 107 7.26 -15.20 -8.55
C ARG A 107 8.57 -15.04 -9.32
N LEU A 108 9.31 -16.13 -9.55
CA LEU A 108 10.62 -16.10 -10.24
C LEU A 108 10.59 -15.41 -11.62
N PHE A 109 9.46 -15.45 -12.32
CA PHE A 109 9.27 -14.86 -13.66
C PHE A 109 8.34 -13.63 -13.68
N GLN A 110 7.94 -13.13 -12.51
CA GLN A 110 7.05 -11.97 -12.38
C GLN A 110 7.81 -10.77 -11.83
N LYS A 111 7.36 -9.55 -12.14
CA LYS A 111 7.91 -8.34 -11.54
C LYS A 111 7.71 -8.42 -10.03
N LYS A 112 8.80 -8.33 -9.27
CA LYS A 112 8.75 -8.40 -7.82
C LYS A 112 8.28 -7.07 -7.27
N ASP A 113 7.01 -7.02 -6.93
CA ASP A 113 6.44 -5.86 -6.28
C ASP A 113 6.66 -5.93 -4.77
N LEU A 114 7.47 -5.01 -4.27
CA LEU A 114 7.76 -4.92 -2.84
C LEU A 114 6.55 -4.49 -2.01
N TRP A 115 5.53 -3.84 -2.60
CA TRP A 115 4.28 -3.51 -1.90
C TRP A 115 3.38 -4.73 -1.75
N GLU A 116 3.32 -5.59 -2.77
CA GLU A 116 2.65 -6.89 -2.66
C GLU A 116 3.31 -7.75 -1.59
N LEU A 117 4.65 -7.83 -1.58
CA LEU A 117 5.38 -8.55 -0.54
C LEU A 117 5.06 -7.99 0.85
N ALA A 118 5.05 -6.67 1.01
CA ALA A 118 4.73 -6.03 2.29
C ALA A 118 3.32 -6.35 2.77
N ALA A 119 2.32 -6.26 1.88
CA ALA A 119 0.94 -6.63 2.19
C ALA A 119 0.81 -8.12 2.55
N ASP A 120 1.44 -9.00 1.77
CA ASP A 120 1.43 -10.45 1.99
C ASP A 120 2.11 -10.85 3.30
N VAL A 121 3.21 -10.17 3.70
CA VAL A 121 3.81 -10.38 5.02
C VAL A 121 2.88 -9.92 6.13
N CYS A 122 2.21 -8.77 6.00
CA CYS A 122 1.24 -8.33 7.01
C CYS A 122 0.08 -9.34 7.16
N ARG A 123 -0.45 -9.87 6.04
CA ARG A 123 -1.48 -10.92 6.06
C ARG A 123 -0.95 -12.18 6.74
N HIS A 124 0.25 -12.60 6.37
CA HIS A 124 0.85 -13.79 6.96
C HIS A 124 1.09 -13.64 8.48
N ASP A 125 1.55 -12.49 8.94
CA ASP A 125 1.71 -12.26 10.38
C ASP A 125 0.36 -12.26 11.12
N LEU A 126 -0.67 -11.66 10.51
CA LEU A 126 -2.04 -11.69 11.01
C LEU A 126 -2.58 -13.11 11.10
N GLU A 127 -2.40 -13.92 10.06
CA GLU A 127 -2.84 -15.33 10.04
C GLU A 127 -2.13 -16.18 11.10
N VAL A 128 -0.83 -15.96 11.31
CA VAL A 128 -0.03 -16.77 12.24
C VAL A 128 -0.21 -16.34 13.69
N THR A 129 -0.36 -15.03 13.95
CA THR A 129 -0.33 -14.48 15.31
C THR A 129 -1.66 -13.89 15.79
N GLY A 130 -2.63 -13.74 14.90
CA GLY A 130 -3.87 -12.98 15.16
C GLY A 130 -3.65 -11.47 15.27
N LYS A 131 -2.44 -10.97 14.96
CA LYS A 131 -2.03 -9.57 15.12
C LYS A 131 -1.20 -9.12 13.92
N VAL A 132 -1.13 -7.81 13.68
CA VAL A 132 -0.23 -7.26 12.66
C VAL A 132 0.97 -6.63 13.37
N PHE A 133 2.07 -7.36 13.43
CA PHE A 133 3.32 -7.01 14.11
C PHE A 133 3.13 -6.57 15.58
N GLY A 134 2.20 -7.21 16.27
CA GLY A 134 1.84 -6.90 17.66
C GLY A 134 0.72 -5.87 17.82
N LEU A 135 0.19 -5.31 16.73
CA LEU A 135 -1.03 -4.52 16.73
C LEU A 135 -2.24 -5.45 16.87
N GLU A 136 -3.03 -5.22 17.91
CA GLU A 136 -4.35 -5.84 18.10
C GLU A 136 -5.36 -5.09 17.24
N ILE A 137 -6.09 -5.82 16.41
CA ILE A 137 -6.97 -5.29 15.35
C ILE A 137 -8.32 -5.97 15.37
#